data_AF-A0A8B9QA68-F1
#
_entry.id   AF-A0A8B9QA68-F1
#
_cell.length_a   1.000
_cell.length_b   1.000
_cell.length_c   1.000
_cell.angle_alpha   90.00
_cell.angle_beta   90.00
_cell.angle_gamma   90.00
#
_symmetry.space_group_name_H-M   'P 1'
#
loop_
_entity.id
_entity.type
_entity.pdbx_description
1 polymer ?
#
loop_
_entity_poly.entity_id
_entity_poly.type
_entity_poly.pdbx_seq_one_letter_code
_entity_poly.pdbx_strand_id
1 'polypeptide(L)'
;SYREQNLPVTDGSRELHSLCAQLEFLLQFDLKEKRNFFGQRKDYWDFLCQGLARRRQEHEGVRFVTSLDKLKTPVGRARAFLRYCLVHRQLAESLQLCLLDPQSLSEWYYARSPFLSPRRRAEILGSLYELDGITFHLALRRVDLDTAWPMFSEMNERLENIWVGGWMVWWMVRLGGGCRDGWSGGWMMSRWRDGWRDGQLWDGGIPTTAPAVPAPQGWAQSCLATLCVRARQDGERWASALQRAQREAMEREATRGEEQARQQELVRDMKGRLLELLREKDALWQKTEGIDLQMPSTAPRDVGLCARCHKDFRLLSRRYSCRLCQGKVCHTCSVDVGKQGRCCLLCYQQRHQQAT
;
A
#
# COMPACT_ATOMS: atom_id res chain seq x y z
N SER A 1 -11.56 27.14 37.01
CA SER A 1 -10.57 27.13 35.92
C SER A 1 -9.39 26.18 36.19
N TYR A 2 -8.78 25.35 35.32
CA TYR A 2 -7.42 24.78 35.49
C TYR A 2 -6.48 25.88 34.98
N ARG A 3 -6.95 26.54 33.91
CA ARG A 3 -6.53 27.85 33.45
C ARG A 3 -6.73 28.97 34.48
N GLU A 4 -7.73 28.87 35.39
CA GLU A 4 -7.96 29.85 36.47
C GLU A 4 -7.39 29.43 37.85
N GLN A 5 -7.00 28.16 38.04
CA GLN A 5 -6.45 27.65 39.32
C GLN A 5 -4.97 27.25 39.21
N ASN A 6 -4.35 27.34 38.02
CA ASN A 6 -2.94 27.01 37.75
C ASN A 6 -2.50 25.59 38.15
N LEU A 7 -3.42 24.64 38.32
CA LEU A 7 -3.06 23.27 38.70
C LEU A 7 -2.77 22.40 37.44
N PRO A 8 -1.67 21.63 37.45
CA PRO A 8 -1.27 20.80 36.33
C PRO A 8 -2.05 19.47 36.28
N VAL A 9 -2.28 18.96 35.07
CA VAL A 9 -2.78 17.59 34.84
C VAL A 9 -1.65 16.59 35.12
N THR A 10 -1.92 15.57 35.93
CA THR A 10 -0.94 14.55 36.34
C THR A 10 -1.27 13.16 35.78
N ASP A 11 -0.37 12.20 35.98
CA ASP A 11 -0.55 10.80 35.54
C ASP A 11 -1.78 10.11 36.10
N GLY A 12 -2.24 10.54 37.27
CA GLY A 12 -3.49 10.09 37.87
C GLY A 12 -4.72 10.78 37.31
N SER A 13 -4.73 11.28 36.06
CA SER A 13 -5.94 11.81 35.43
C SER A 13 -6.56 10.78 34.50
N ARG A 14 -7.84 10.47 34.72
CA ARG A 14 -8.62 9.59 33.83
C ARG A 14 -8.77 10.21 32.43
N GLU A 15 -8.87 11.52 32.37
CA GLU A 15 -9.01 12.28 31.14
C GLU A 15 -7.72 12.26 30.33
N LEU A 16 -6.55 12.37 30.98
CA LEU A 16 -5.26 12.16 30.34
C LEU A 16 -5.16 10.79 29.68
N HIS A 17 -5.55 9.73 30.40
CA HIS A 17 -5.54 8.37 29.85
C HIS A 17 -6.45 8.27 28.61
N SER A 18 -7.68 8.82 28.69
CA SER A 18 -8.61 8.85 27.56
C SER A 18 -8.04 9.61 26.35
N LEU A 19 -7.43 10.78 26.59
CA LEU A 19 -6.81 11.59 25.55
C LEU A 19 -5.67 10.82 24.86
N CYS A 20 -4.73 10.28 25.64
CA CYS A 20 -3.58 9.52 25.12
C CYS A 20 -4.02 8.29 24.30
N ALA A 21 -5.03 7.55 24.78
CA ALA A 21 -5.58 6.40 24.06
C ALA A 21 -6.26 6.81 22.74
N GLN A 22 -7.02 7.91 22.74
CA GLN A 22 -7.66 8.42 21.52
C GLN A 22 -6.65 8.94 20.50
N LEU A 23 -5.59 9.63 20.95
CA LEU A 23 -4.51 10.08 20.08
C LEU A 23 -3.74 8.91 19.46
N GLU A 24 -3.40 7.89 20.25
CA GLU A 24 -2.77 6.68 19.75
C GLU A 24 -3.64 5.97 18.71
N PHE A 25 -4.94 5.81 19.00
CA PHE A 25 -5.88 5.23 18.05
C PHE A 25 -5.91 6.02 16.74
N LEU A 26 -6.03 7.35 16.82
CA LEU A 26 -6.07 8.23 15.65
C LEU A 26 -4.80 8.13 14.80
N LEU A 27 -3.62 8.04 15.44
CA LEU A 27 -2.33 7.91 14.76
C LEU A 27 -2.13 6.55 14.10
N GLN A 28 -2.70 5.48 14.66
CA GLN A 28 -2.67 4.14 14.06
C GLN A 28 -3.76 3.92 13.02
N PHE A 29 -4.83 4.72 13.07
CA PHE A 29 -5.99 4.51 12.23
C PHE A 29 -5.65 4.65 10.75
N ASP A 30 -5.91 3.58 9.99
CA ASP A 30 -5.63 3.48 8.56
C ASP A 30 -4.15 3.69 8.19
N LEU A 31 -3.24 3.46 9.14
CA LEU A 31 -1.80 3.44 8.89
C LEU A 31 -1.45 2.25 7.99
N LYS A 32 -0.67 2.50 6.94
CA LYS A 32 -0.21 1.45 6.03
C LYS A 32 0.79 0.56 6.72
N GLU A 33 0.63 -0.75 6.55
CA GLU A 33 1.65 -1.70 6.98
C GLU A 33 2.93 -1.49 6.18
N LYS A 34 3.98 -1.05 6.86
CA LYS A 34 5.30 -0.84 6.27
C LYS A 34 6.32 -1.70 7.00
N ARG A 35 7.33 -2.15 6.27
CA ARG A 35 8.51 -2.83 6.82
C ARG A 35 9.77 -2.15 6.31
N ASN A 36 10.81 -2.12 7.12
CA ASN A 36 12.14 -1.74 6.65
C ASN A 36 12.79 -2.92 5.90
N PHE A 37 13.98 -2.69 5.33
CA PHE A 37 14.73 -3.72 4.60
C PHE A 37 15.05 -4.97 5.46
N PHE A 38 15.17 -4.80 6.77
CA PHE A 38 15.37 -5.88 7.75
C PHE A 38 14.08 -6.55 8.20
N GLY A 39 12.94 -6.23 7.57
CA GLY A 39 11.64 -6.85 7.87
C GLY A 39 10.97 -6.35 9.16
N GLN A 40 11.54 -5.38 9.87
CA GLN A 40 10.92 -4.80 11.07
C GLN A 40 9.73 -3.95 10.66
N ARG A 41 8.60 -4.16 11.35
CA ARG A 41 7.37 -3.40 11.12
C ARG A 41 7.57 -1.96 11.57
N LYS A 42 7.28 -1.02 10.68
CA LYS A 42 7.18 0.40 11.03
C LYS A 42 5.81 0.66 11.65
N ASP A 43 5.79 1.59 12.60
CA ASP A 43 4.56 2.02 13.26
C ASP A 43 4.43 3.55 13.23
N TYR A 44 3.44 4.09 13.92
CA TYR A 44 3.20 5.53 13.98
C TYR A 44 4.39 6.29 14.62
N TRP A 45 5.26 5.63 15.39
CA TRP A 45 6.54 6.20 15.83
C TRP A 45 7.45 6.58 14.66
N ASP A 46 7.60 5.67 13.69
CA ASP A 46 8.45 5.89 12.52
C ASP A 46 7.90 7.01 11.65
N PHE A 47 6.57 7.13 11.57
CA PHE A 47 5.89 8.26 10.93
C PHE A 47 6.25 9.58 11.60
N LEU A 48 6.17 9.64 12.94
CA LEU A 48 6.51 10.84 13.72
C LEU A 48 7.99 11.22 13.52
N CYS A 49 8.91 10.26 13.62
CA CYS A 49 10.33 10.48 13.37
C CYS A 49 10.59 11.03 11.96
N GLN A 50 9.97 10.44 10.92
CA GLN A 50 10.12 10.92 9.54
C GLN A 50 9.59 12.34 9.36
N GLY A 51 8.43 12.65 9.95
CA GLY A 51 7.83 13.98 9.88
C GLY A 51 8.70 15.05 10.54
N LEU A 52 9.30 14.72 11.68
CA LEU A 52 10.10 15.64 12.50
C LEU A 52 11.55 15.78 12.02
N ALA A 53 12.08 14.78 11.30
CA ALA A 53 13.44 14.81 10.76
C ALA A 53 13.66 15.92 9.70
N ARG A 54 12.59 16.50 9.16
CA ARG A 54 12.67 17.57 8.15
C ARG A 54 13.09 18.93 8.71
N ARG A 55 13.26 19.06 10.04
CA ARG A 55 13.75 20.28 10.67
C ARG A 55 15.27 20.42 10.55
N ARG A 56 15.76 21.66 10.50
CA ARG A 56 17.21 21.97 10.52
C ARG A 56 17.91 21.48 11.80
N GLN A 57 17.16 21.30 12.88
CA GLN A 57 17.62 20.81 14.17
C GLN A 57 16.77 19.60 14.57
N GLU A 58 17.40 18.60 15.18
CA GLU A 58 16.71 17.41 15.69
C GLU A 58 15.66 17.83 16.72
N HIS A 59 14.48 17.21 16.66
CA HIS A 59 13.41 17.52 17.60
C HIS A 59 13.78 17.00 19.00
N GLU A 60 13.83 17.88 20.00
CA GLU A 60 14.23 17.54 21.38
C GLU A 60 13.45 16.36 21.97
N GLY A 61 12.16 16.26 21.68
CA GLY A 61 11.35 15.10 22.10
C GLY A 61 11.79 13.77 21.48
N VAL A 62 12.27 13.77 20.23
CA VAL A 62 12.79 12.56 19.57
C VAL A 62 14.12 12.16 20.20
N ARG A 63 15.01 13.12 20.45
CA ARG A 63 16.27 12.91 21.16
C ARG A 63 16.04 12.38 22.58
N PHE A 64 15.09 12.96 23.31
CA PHE A 64 14.70 12.51 24.65
C PHE A 64 14.24 11.04 24.63
N VAL A 65 13.31 10.67 23.75
CA VAL A 65 12.80 9.29 23.65
C VAL A 65 13.90 8.31 23.23
N THR A 66 14.80 8.73 22.34
CA THR A 66 15.94 7.90 21.92
C THR A 66 16.91 7.62 23.08
N SER A 67 16.98 8.51 24.08
CA SER A 67 17.76 8.30 25.30
C SER A 67 17.12 7.33 26.31
N LEU A 68 15.86 6.90 26.10
CA LEU A 68 15.16 5.95 26.96
C LEU A 68 15.49 4.51 26.54
N ASP A 69 16.65 4.03 26.95
CA ASP A 69 17.20 2.70 26.67
C ASP A 69 16.29 1.53 27.13
N LYS A 70 15.47 1.76 28.17
CA LYS A 70 14.51 0.78 28.69
C LYS A 70 13.31 0.54 27.76
N LEU A 71 12.95 1.48 26.88
CA LEU A 71 11.84 1.34 25.93
C LEU A 71 12.30 0.62 24.66
N LYS A 72 11.76 -0.59 24.46
CA LYS A 72 12.16 -1.51 23.41
C LYS A 72 11.25 -1.43 22.18
N THR A 73 9.98 -1.07 22.35
CA THR A 73 9.01 -1.08 21.24
C THR A 73 8.86 0.31 20.59
N PRO A 74 8.61 0.37 19.26
CA PRO A 74 8.24 1.63 18.61
C PRO A 74 7.01 2.27 19.24
N VAL A 75 6.01 1.48 19.64
CA VAL A 75 4.78 1.96 20.29
C VAL A 75 5.11 2.62 21.63
N GLY A 76 5.87 1.96 22.50
CA GLY A 76 6.27 2.55 23.80
C GLY A 76 7.06 3.83 23.64
N ARG A 77 7.93 3.92 22.63
CA ARG A 77 8.64 5.14 22.27
C ARG A 77 7.70 6.26 21.83
N ALA A 78 6.72 5.97 20.98
CA ALA A 78 5.75 6.98 20.58
C ALA A 78 4.84 7.41 21.74
N ARG A 79 4.46 6.51 22.65
CA ARG A 79 3.75 6.87 23.88
C ARG A 79 4.58 7.83 24.75
N ALA A 80 5.87 7.57 24.91
CA ALA A 80 6.78 8.47 25.61
C ALA A 80 6.88 9.84 24.91
N PHE A 81 6.92 9.85 23.57
CA PHE A 81 6.94 11.07 22.78
C PHE A 81 5.69 11.92 22.95
N LEU A 82 4.50 11.31 22.91
CA LEU A 82 3.23 12.02 23.12
C LEU A 82 3.18 12.66 24.51
N ARG A 83 3.63 11.93 25.54
CA ARG A 83 3.74 12.47 26.91
C ARG A 83 4.74 13.62 27.00
N TYR A 84 5.89 13.48 26.35
CA TYR A 84 6.88 14.56 26.25
C TYR A 84 6.25 15.82 25.63
N CYS A 85 5.56 15.67 24.50
CA CYS A 85 4.93 16.78 23.79
C CYS A 85 3.83 17.46 24.60
N LEU A 86 3.08 16.73 25.42
CA LEU A 86 2.08 17.30 26.32
C LEU A 86 2.73 18.14 27.42
N VAL A 87 3.79 17.63 28.07
CA VAL A 87 4.54 18.37 29.11
C VAL A 87 5.16 19.65 28.54
N HIS A 88 5.67 19.60 27.31
CA HIS A 88 6.35 20.73 26.67
C HIS A 88 5.44 21.60 25.81
N ARG A 89 4.14 21.30 25.71
CA ARG A 89 3.16 22.03 24.86
C ARG A 89 3.60 22.14 23.41
N GLN A 90 4.04 21.02 22.87
CA GLN A 90 4.56 20.89 21.51
C GLN A 90 3.79 19.89 20.66
N LEU A 91 2.69 19.32 21.20
CA LEU A 91 1.96 18.25 20.51
C LEU A 91 1.34 18.72 19.20
N ALA A 92 0.66 19.87 19.21
CA ALA A 92 0.03 20.43 18.02
C ALA A 92 1.06 20.80 16.95
N GLU A 93 2.11 21.54 17.33
CA GLU A 93 3.18 21.93 16.40
C GLU A 93 3.91 20.70 15.82
N SER A 94 4.28 19.74 16.66
CA SER A 94 4.95 18.50 16.23
C SER A 94 4.12 17.73 15.23
N LEU A 95 2.82 17.53 15.52
CA LEU A 95 1.94 16.80 14.62
C LEU A 95 1.66 17.58 13.34
N GLN A 96 1.50 18.90 13.42
CA GLN A 96 1.34 19.75 12.23
C GLN A 96 2.52 19.59 11.25
N LEU A 97 3.75 19.52 11.76
CA LEU A 97 4.94 19.28 10.92
C LEU A 97 4.88 17.91 10.23
N CYS A 98 4.47 16.87 10.96
CA CYS A 98 4.30 15.53 10.39
C CYS A 98 3.21 15.47 9.31
N LEU A 99 2.19 16.33 9.42
CA LEU A 99 1.02 16.38 8.53
C LEU A 99 1.14 17.43 7.41
N LEU A 100 2.26 18.15 7.33
CA LEU A 100 2.43 19.31 6.46
C LEU A 100 2.43 18.95 4.97
N ASP A 101 3.03 17.82 4.61
CA ASP A 101 3.18 17.37 3.23
C ASP A 101 2.18 16.25 2.89
N PRO A 102 1.15 16.53 2.06
CA PRO A 102 0.15 15.54 1.67
C PRO A 102 0.72 14.34 0.91
N GLN A 103 1.80 14.53 0.13
CA GLN A 103 2.39 13.43 -0.65
C GLN A 103 2.98 12.39 0.28
N SER A 104 3.88 12.82 1.18
CA SER A 104 4.44 11.92 2.19
C SER A 104 3.37 11.35 3.12
N LEU A 105 2.34 12.14 3.48
CA LEU A 105 1.25 11.65 4.32
C LEU A 105 0.49 10.50 3.64
N SER A 106 0.25 10.59 2.33
CA SER A 106 -0.39 9.54 1.53
C SER A 106 0.47 8.28 1.40
N GLU A 107 1.79 8.37 1.59
CA GLU A 107 2.65 7.18 1.68
C GLU A 107 2.42 6.44 2.99
N TRP A 108 2.04 7.12 4.07
CA TRP A 108 1.89 6.54 5.41
C TRP A 108 0.48 6.07 5.71
N TYR A 109 -0.54 6.71 5.15
CA TYR A 109 -1.94 6.41 5.46
C TYR A 109 -2.73 6.00 4.22
N TYR A 110 -3.66 5.07 4.40
CA TYR A 110 -4.70 4.77 3.42
C TYR A 110 -5.79 5.87 3.42
N ALA A 111 -6.64 5.84 2.39
CA ALA A 111 -7.57 6.91 2.07
C ALA A 111 -8.62 7.23 3.15
N ARG A 112 -8.84 6.34 4.13
CA ARG A 112 -9.83 6.56 5.20
C ARG A 112 -9.26 7.39 6.35
N SER A 113 -7.94 7.54 6.43
CA SER A 113 -7.31 8.35 7.48
C SER A 113 -7.84 9.79 7.47
N PRO A 114 -8.28 10.33 8.62
CA PRO A 114 -8.79 11.70 8.70
C PRO A 114 -7.71 12.74 8.38
N PHE A 115 -6.43 12.36 8.50
CA PHE A 115 -5.30 13.23 8.18
C PHE A 115 -5.22 13.60 6.70
N LEU A 116 -5.72 12.75 5.79
CA LEU A 116 -5.71 13.04 4.35
C LEU A 116 -6.79 14.04 3.94
N SER A 117 -7.81 14.26 4.78
CA SER A 117 -8.83 15.28 4.55
C SER A 117 -8.40 16.62 5.14
N PRO A 118 -8.21 17.69 4.33
CA PRO A 118 -7.75 18.98 4.84
C PRO A 118 -8.65 19.57 5.92
N ARG A 119 -9.97 19.44 5.77
CA ARG A 119 -10.95 19.92 6.74
C ARG A 119 -10.82 19.18 8.07
N ARG A 120 -10.82 17.84 8.04
CA ARG A 120 -10.76 17.01 9.25
C ARG A 120 -9.40 17.17 9.95
N ARG A 121 -8.32 17.26 9.18
CA ARG A 121 -6.98 17.57 9.69
C ARG A 121 -6.93 18.92 10.42
N ALA A 122 -7.56 19.96 9.87
CA ALA A 122 -7.63 21.27 10.52
C ALA A 122 -8.44 21.23 11.83
N GLU A 123 -9.56 20.49 11.86
CA GLU A 123 -10.35 20.28 13.08
C GLU A 123 -9.53 19.57 14.17
N ILE A 124 -8.81 18.50 13.82
CA ILE A 124 -7.92 17.76 14.74
C ILE A 124 -6.82 18.68 15.28
N LEU A 125 -6.09 19.39 14.42
CA LEU A 125 -5.03 20.30 14.83
C LEU A 125 -5.58 21.44 15.71
N GLY A 126 -6.75 21.97 15.38
CA GLY A 126 -7.44 22.99 16.20
C GLY A 126 -7.68 22.50 17.62
N SER A 127 -8.22 21.28 17.78
CA SER A 127 -8.40 20.68 19.11
C SER A 127 -7.08 20.45 19.85
N LEU A 128 -6.00 20.10 19.15
CA LEU A 128 -4.68 19.94 19.76
C LEU A 128 -4.09 21.27 20.23
N TYR A 129 -4.30 22.37 19.49
CA TYR A 129 -3.86 23.70 19.89
C TYR A 129 -4.56 24.21 21.15
N GLU A 130 -5.78 23.73 21.45
CA GLU A 130 -6.43 24.03 22.74
C GLU A 130 -5.66 23.44 23.93
N LEU A 131 -4.91 22.36 23.73
CA LEU A 131 -4.10 21.71 24.77
C LEU A 131 -2.88 22.54 25.17
N ASP A 132 -2.38 23.44 24.33
CA ASP A 132 -1.25 24.30 24.66
C ASP A 132 -1.56 25.26 25.83
N GLY A 133 -2.85 25.50 26.10
CA GLY A 133 -3.32 26.24 27.27
C GLY A 133 -3.33 25.44 28.57
N ILE A 134 -3.00 24.15 28.54
CA ILE A 134 -3.05 23.24 29.69
C ILE A 134 -1.62 22.92 30.15
N THR A 135 -1.41 22.88 31.47
CA THR A 135 -0.13 22.45 32.06
C THR A 135 -0.20 20.96 32.39
N PHE A 136 0.81 20.19 31.98
CA PHE A 136 0.91 18.76 32.26
C PHE A 136 2.17 18.48 33.09
N HIS A 137 2.02 17.82 34.24
CA HIS A 137 3.12 17.32 35.08
C HIS A 137 3.10 15.80 35.05
N LEU A 138 3.81 15.23 34.06
CA LEU A 138 3.82 13.79 33.80
C LEU A 138 5.20 13.19 34.06
N ALA A 139 5.24 11.96 34.56
CA ALA A 139 6.47 11.18 34.65
C ALA A 139 6.95 10.79 33.25
N LEU A 140 8.00 11.43 32.74
CA LEU A 140 8.49 11.19 31.38
C LEU A 140 9.39 9.95 31.24
N ARG A 141 10.02 9.49 32.33
CA ARG A 141 10.95 8.34 32.34
C ARG A 141 10.26 7.06 32.82
N ARG A 142 9.22 6.64 32.11
CA ARG A 142 8.45 5.42 32.41
C ARG A 142 8.93 4.23 31.58
N VAL A 143 8.92 3.05 32.19
CA VAL A 143 9.47 1.80 31.58
C VAL A 143 8.37 0.86 31.09
N ASP A 144 7.15 1.06 31.56
CA ASP A 144 5.96 0.25 31.33
C ASP A 144 5.18 0.67 30.07
N LEU A 145 5.61 1.74 29.39
CA LEU A 145 4.94 2.29 28.20
C LEU A 145 4.94 1.32 27.01
N ASP A 146 5.87 0.36 26.96
CA ASP A 146 5.84 -0.72 25.96
C ASP A 146 4.58 -1.59 26.08
N THR A 147 4.04 -1.74 27.29
CA THR A 147 2.89 -2.60 27.57
C THR A 147 1.58 -1.83 27.45
N ALA A 148 1.42 -0.74 28.19
CA ALA A 148 0.16 0.00 28.27
C ALA A 148 0.35 1.49 28.54
N TRP A 149 -0.73 2.26 28.39
CA TRP A 149 -0.80 3.60 28.96
C TRP A 149 -0.88 3.53 30.49
N PRO A 150 -0.22 4.44 31.22
CA PRO A 150 -0.31 4.47 32.68
C PRO A 150 -1.77 4.63 33.10
N MET A 151 -2.29 3.66 33.86
CA MET A 151 -3.65 3.73 34.37
C MET A 151 -3.69 4.55 35.66
N PHE A 152 -4.84 5.17 35.91
CA PHE A 152 -5.14 5.94 37.12
C PHE A 152 -4.86 5.19 38.44
N SER A 153 -4.82 3.85 38.42
CA SER A 153 -4.80 2.99 39.61
C SER A 153 -3.41 2.64 40.15
N GLU A 154 -2.32 3.26 39.70
CA GLU A 154 -0.99 2.99 40.26
C GLU A 154 -0.78 3.45 41.71
N MET A 155 -1.82 3.99 42.34
CA MET A 155 -1.93 4.15 43.78
C MET A 155 -2.65 2.96 44.46
N ASN A 156 -2.50 1.73 43.96
CA ASN A 156 -2.96 0.54 44.71
C ASN A 156 -2.12 -0.71 44.41
N GLU A 157 -0.89 -0.69 44.89
CA GLU A 157 0.04 -1.84 44.93
C GLU A 157 -0.41 -2.93 45.94
N ARG A 158 -1.71 -3.12 46.16
CA ARG A 158 -2.25 -4.08 47.15
C ARG A 158 -3.48 -4.88 46.75
N LEU A 159 -3.96 -4.80 45.50
CA LEU A 159 -5.00 -5.71 45.02
C LEU A 159 -4.64 -6.23 43.62
N GLU A 160 -3.50 -6.91 43.52
CA GLU A 160 -3.30 -7.91 42.48
C GLU A 160 -4.22 -9.10 42.76
N ASN A 161 -5.41 -9.07 42.17
CA ASN A 161 -6.11 -10.23 41.62
C ASN A 161 -7.47 -9.73 41.09
N ILE A 162 -7.87 -10.31 39.94
CA ILE A 162 -9.15 -10.13 39.25
C ILE A 162 -9.25 -8.83 38.39
N TRP A 163 -8.85 -8.91 37.12
CA TRP A 163 -9.75 -8.95 35.95
C TRP A 163 -9.01 -8.75 34.63
N VAL A 164 -8.91 -9.86 33.90
CA VAL A 164 -8.58 -10.00 32.48
C VAL A 164 -9.76 -9.44 31.69
N GLY A 165 -9.63 -8.27 31.05
CA GLY A 165 -10.76 -7.68 30.29
C GLY A 165 -10.39 -6.69 29.19
N GLY A 166 -9.30 -5.91 29.34
CA GLY A 166 -8.91 -4.94 28.32
C GLY A 166 -8.33 -5.57 27.04
N TRP A 167 -7.63 -6.69 27.17
CA TRP A 167 -6.94 -7.36 26.06
C TRP A 167 -7.90 -8.00 25.06
N MET A 168 -9.08 -8.46 25.50
CA MET A 168 -10.03 -9.21 24.68
C MET A 168 -10.78 -8.29 23.69
N VAL A 169 -11.05 -7.04 24.09
CA VAL A 169 -11.65 -6.02 23.22
C VAL A 169 -10.64 -5.54 22.17
N TRP A 170 -9.36 -5.39 22.56
CA TRP A 170 -8.28 -5.03 21.64
C TRP A 170 -7.99 -6.15 20.62
N TRP A 171 -8.13 -7.42 21.03
CA TRP A 171 -8.01 -8.59 20.15
C TRP A 171 -9.19 -8.73 19.18
N MET A 172 -10.43 -8.46 19.61
CA MET A 172 -11.62 -8.50 18.75
C MET A 172 -11.61 -7.43 17.64
N VAL A 173 -11.08 -6.23 17.89
CA VAL A 173 -11.00 -5.16 16.87
C VAL A 173 -9.94 -5.46 15.80
N ARG A 174 -8.96 -6.33 16.10
CA ARG A 174 -7.80 -6.59 15.23
C ARG A 174 -7.98 -7.75 14.24
N LEU A 175 -9.02 -8.56 14.36
CA LEU A 175 -9.28 -9.70 13.45
C LEU A 175 -10.65 -9.57 12.76
N GLY A 176 -10.71 -8.65 11.80
CA GLY A 176 -11.71 -8.61 10.73
C GLY A 176 -11.05 -8.83 9.36
N GLY A 177 -10.31 -9.92 9.22
CA GLY A 177 -9.62 -10.34 8.00
C GLY A 177 -9.05 -11.75 8.19
N GLY A 178 -9.42 -12.68 7.31
CA GLY A 178 -9.42 -14.11 7.57
C GLY A 178 -8.06 -14.73 7.95
N CYS A 179 -8.10 -15.57 8.99
CA CYS A 179 -7.04 -16.53 9.27
C CYS A 179 -7.05 -17.63 8.19
N ARG A 180 -5.94 -17.74 7.45
CA ARG A 180 -5.47 -19.03 6.94
C ARG A 180 -4.12 -19.32 7.58
N ASP A 181 -4.12 -20.46 8.28
CA ASP A 181 -3.02 -21.31 8.68
C ASP A 181 -2.15 -20.91 9.89
N GLY A 182 -2.46 -21.62 10.99
CA GLY A 182 -1.49 -22.22 11.92
C GLY A 182 -0.77 -21.29 12.89
N TRP A 183 -0.99 -21.49 14.19
CA TRP A 183 0.04 -21.92 15.16
C TRP A 183 -0.60 -22.13 16.55
N SER A 184 0.03 -23.03 17.30
CA SER A 184 -0.48 -23.87 18.38
C SER A 184 -0.61 -23.19 19.75
N GLY A 185 -1.83 -23.13 20.28
CA GLY A 185 -2.14 -22.85 21.69
C GLY A 185 -2.42 -24.15 22.45
N GLY A 186 -1.51 -24.57 23.33
CA GLY A 186 -1.69 -25.80 24.10
C GLY A 186 -0.93 -25.92 25.42
N TRP A 187 0.01 -25.02 25.73
CA TRP A 187 0.91 -25.20 26.88
C TRP A 187 0.62 -24.33 28.11
N MET A 188 -0.37 -23.43 28.07
CA MET A 188 -0.56 -22.41 29.12
C MET A 188 -1.85 -22.55 29.96
N MET A 189 -2.53 -23.70 29.93
CA MET A 189 -3.68 -23.98 30.83
C MET A 189 -3.36 -24.93 31.99
N SER A 190 -2.23 -25.66 31.96
CA SER A 190 -1.96 -26.71 32.95
C SER A 190 -1.31 -26.24 34.25
N ARG A 191 -0.88 -24.97 34.36
CA ARG A 191 -0.18 -24.46 35.55
C ARG A 191 -1.07 -23.74 36.56
N TRP A 192 -2.37 -23.66 36.30
CA TRP A 192 -3.30 -22.82 37.09
C TRP A 192 -4.09 -23.58 38.18
N ARG A 193 -3.96 -24.90 38.29
CA ARG A 193 -4.85 -25.73 39.15
C ARG A 193 -4.31 -26.07 40.55
N ASP A 194 -3.01 -25.91 40.82
CA ASP A 194 -2.40 -26.53 42.02
C ASP A 194 -1.93 -25.54 43.12
N GLY A 195 -2.17 -24.23 42.96
CA GLY A 195 -1.56 -23.21 43.84
C GLY A 195 -2.41 -22.67 45.00
N TRP A 196 -3.58 -23.26 45.29
CA TRP A 196 -4.51 -22.74 46.32
C TRP A 196 -4.69 -23.74 47.47
N ARG A 197 -3.79 -23.70 48.45
CA ARG A 197 -4.08 -24.12 49.82
C ARG A 197 -3.15 -23.38 50.79
N ASP A 198 -3.77 -22.88 51.86
CA ASP A 198 -3.20 -22.27 53.07
C ASP A 198 -3.03 -20.73 53.05
N GLY A 199 -4.03 -20.08 53.65
CA GLY A 199 -3.96 -18.69 54.08
C GLY A 199 -3.32 -18.56 55.46
N GLN A 200 -2.87 -17.35 55.79
CA GLN A 200 -2.85 -16.84 57.15
C GLN A 200 -2.75 -15.31 57.20
N LEU A 201 -3.41 -14.81 58.24
CA LEU A 201 -3.83 -13.47 58.61
C LEU A 201 -2.69 -12.69 59.29
N TRP A 202 -2.53 -11.39 59.00
CA TRP A 202 -1.86 -10.45 59.92
C TRP A 202 -2.53 -9.08 59.91
N ASP A 203 -3.03 -8.71 61.09
CA ASP A 203 -3.47 -7.38 61.51
C ASP A 203 -2.27 -6.43 61.70
N GLY A 204 -2.48 -5.15 61.35
CA GLY A 204 -1.51 -4.09 61.62
C GLY A 204 -2.04 -2.72 61.20
N GLY A 205 -2.62 -1.99 62.16
CA GLY A 205 -3.27 -0.70 61.96
C GLY A 205 -2.35 0.43 61.47
N ILE A 206 -2.92 1.33 60.66
CA ILE A 206 -2.29 2.55 60.16
C ILE A 206 -2.73 3.72 61.06
N PRO A 207 -1.81 4.55 61.60
CA PRO A 207 -2.19 5.81 62.23
C PRO A 207 -2.46 6.88 61.15
N THR A 208 -3.66 7.41 61.22
CA THR A 208 -4.15 8.64 60.59
C THR A 208 -3.34 9.85 61.06
N THR A 209 -2.71 10.58 60.13
CA THR A 209 -2.62 12.07 60.13
C THR A 209 -1.79 12.56 58.95
N ALA A 210 -2.46 12.91 57.84
CA ALA A 210 -1.95 13.87 56.86
C ALA A 210 -3.12 14.82 56.52
N PRO A 211 -2.91 16.15 56.45
CA PRO A 211 -3.99 17.10 56.32
C PRO A 211 -4.64 17.00 54.93
N ALA A 212 -5.95 16.77 54.92
CA ALA A 212 -6.77 16.81 53.71
C ALA A 212 -6.82 18.26 53.18
N VAL A 213 -6.24 18.49 52.01
CA VAL A 213 -6.40 19.73 51.24
C VAL A 213 -7.76 19.66 50.50
N PRO A 214 -8.62 20.70 50.56
CA PRO A 214 -9.96 20.62 50.00
C PRO A 214 -9.94 20.66 48.46
N ALA A 215 -10.69 19.75 47.85
CA ALA A 215 -10.83 19.60 46.41
C ALA A 215 -11.88 20.59 45.83
N PRO A 216 -11.59 21.26 44.70
CA PRO A 216 -12.62 21.80 43.81
C PRO A 216 -12.54 21.11 42.44
N GLN A 217 -13.20 19.94 42.29
CA GLN A 217 -13.05 19.00 41.16
C GLN A 217 -14.02 19.21 39.96
N GLY A 218 -14.96 20.15 40.00
CA GLY A 218 -16.15 20.10 39.11
C GLY A 218 -15.97 20.41 37.62
N TRP A 219 -15.46 21.58 37.24
CA TRP A 219 -15.54 22.05 35.84
C TRP A 219 -14.30 21.65 35.00
N ALA A 220 -13.20 21.27 35.66
CA ALA A 220 -11.95 20.79 35.06
C ALA A 220 -12.14 19.40 34.43
N GLN A 221 -12.77 18.52 35.20
CA GLN A 221 -13.44 17.35 34.70
C GLN A 221 -14.45 17.76 33.64
N SER A 222 -15.23 18.84 33.77
CA SER A 222 -16.14 19.25 32.69
C SER A 222 -15.44 19.70 31.39
N CYS A 223 -14.30 20.39 31.37
CA CYS A 223 -13.62 20.82 30.15
C CYS A 223 -12.79 19.69 29.52
N LEU A 224 -12.05 18.92 30.31
CA LEU A 224 -11.38 17.72 29.82
C LEU A 224 -12.40 16.64 29.48
N ALA A 225 -13.50 16.49 30.23
CA ALA A 225 -14.63 15.65 29.81
C ALA A 225 -15.38 16.28 28.65
N THR A 226 -15.44 17.60 28.45
CA THR A 226 -16.05 18.20 27.25
C THR A 226 -15.15 18.01 26.05
N LEU A 227 -13.82 18.08 26.20
CA LEU A 227 -12.86 17.74 25.16
C LEU A 227 -12.81 16.24 24.92
N CYS A 228 -12.90 15.39 25.94
CA CYS A 228 -13.00 13.95 25.80
C CYS A 228 -14.37 13.50 25.33
N VAL A 229 -15.47 14.19 25.66
CA VAL A 229 -16.83 13.95 25.17
C VAL A 229 -16.95 14.50 23.76
N ARG A 230 -16.36 15.65 23.43
CA ARG A 230 -16.23 16.12 22.05
C ARG A 230 -15.37 15.15 21.27
N ALA A 231 -14.17 14.80 21.71
CA ALA A 231 -13.32 13.82 21.06
C ALA A 231 -13.93 12.41 21.01
N ARG A 232 -14.75 12.00 21.99
CA ARG A 232 -15.49 10.72 21.98
C ARG A 232 -16.71 10.77 21.09
N GLN A 233 -17.53 11.81 21.16
CA GLN A 233 -18.69 12.00 20.28
C GLN A 233 -18.24 12.20 18.84
N ASP A 234 -17.17 12.96 18.64
CA ASP A 234 -16.50 13.11 17.37
C ASP A 234 -15.96 11.74 17.00
N GLY A 235 -15.24 11.01 17.86
CA GLY A 235 -14.82 9.60 17.71
C GLY A 235 -15.92 8.67 17.20
N GLU A 236 -17.07 8.66 17.86
CA GLU A 236 -18.24 7.85 17.54
C GLU A 236 -18.92 8.35 16.26
N ARG A 237 -19.02 9.66 16.05
CA ARG A 237 -19.48 10.30 14.80
C ARG A 237 -18.54 9.94 13.63
N TRP A 238 -17.23 9.91 13.84
CA TRP A 238 -16.20 9.51 12.89
C TRP A 238 -16.38 8.03 12.56
N ALA A 239 -16.55 7.18 13.57
CA ALA A 239 -16.78 5.74 13.39
C ALA A 239 -18.07 5.46 12.59
N SER A 240 -19.17 6.15 12.89
CA SER A 240 -20.44 5.98 12.16
C SER A 240 -20.41 6.59 10.75
N ALA A 241 -19.78 7.76 10.56
CA ALA A 241 -19.61 8.36 9.23
C ALA A 241 -18.68 7.50 8.36
N LEU A 242 -17.66 6.90 8.96
CA LEU A 242 -16.73 5.99 8.30
C LEU A 242 -17.41 4.69 7.87
N GLN A 243 -18.25 4.08 8.71
CA GLN A 243 -19.02 2.89 8.34
C GLN A 243 -19.97 3.14 7.16
N ARG A 244 -20.56 4.35 7.08
CA ARG A 244 -21.37 4.75 5.92
C ARG A 244 -20.52 4.90 4.66
N ALA A 245 -19.40 5.62 4.76
CA ALA A 245 -18.47 5.78 3.64
C ALA A 245 -17.89 4.43 3.16
N GLN A 246 -17.67 3.46 4.06
CA GLN A 246 -17.25 2.10 3.72
C GLN A 246 -18.30 1.35 2.90
N ARG A 247 -19.58 1.41 3.29
CA ARG A 247 -20.67 0.80 2.51
C ARG A 247 -20.78 1.42 1.12
N GLU A 248 -20.78 2.74 1.04
CA GLU A 248 -20.84 3.45 -0.24
C GLU A 248 -19.65 3.16 -1.14
N ALA A 249 -18.44 2.99 -0.58
CA ALA A 249 -17.25 2.63 -1.35
C ALA A 249 -17.33 1.18 -1.88
N MET A 250 -17.73 0.23 -1.04
CA MET A 250 -17.93 -1.18 -1.44
C MET A 250 -19.00 -1.31 -2.53
N GLU A 251 -20.10 -0.55 -2.43
CA GLU A 251 -21.14 -0.51 -3.46
C GLU A 251 -20.61 0.08 -4.78
N ARG A 252 -19.77 1.11 -4.72
CA ARG A 252 -19.10 1.69 -5.90
C ARG A 252 -18.10 0.73 -6.55
N GLU A 253 -17.40 -0.08 -5.76
CA GLU A 253 -16.49 -1.10 -6.27
C GLU A 253 -17.25 -2.28 -6.87
N ALA A 254 -18.34 -2.72 -6.24
CA ALA A 254 -19.20 -3.77 -6.78
C ALA A 254 -19.80 -3.36 -8.14
N THR A 255 -20.35 -2.15 -8.24
CA THR A 255 -20.90 -1.62 -9.50
C THR A 255 -19.83 -1.48 -10.60
N ARG A 256 -18.61 -1.06 -10.25
CA ARG A 256 -17.47 -1.06 -11.20
C ARG A 256 -17.08 -2.46 -11.64
N GLY A 257 -17.09 -3.43 -10.72
CA GLY A 257 -16.81 -4.84 -11.02
C GLY A 257 -17.85 -5.46 -11.95
N GLU A 258 -19.14 -5.17 -11.75
CA GLU A 258 -20.21 -5.60 -12.64
C GLU A 258 -20.07 -5.01 -14.05
N GLU A 259 -19.77 -3.72 -14.16
CA GLU A 259 -19.53 -3.07 -15.45
C GLU A 259 -18.32 -3.67 -16.18
N GLN A 260 -17.24 -3.94 -15.44
CA GLN A 260 -16.05 -4.58 -16.00
C GLN A 260 -16.34 -6.02 -16.47
N ALA A 261 -17.17 -6.78 -15.75
CA ALA A 261 -17.59 -8.11 -16.16
C ALA A 261 -18.43 -8.08 -17.45
N ARG A 262 -19.36 -7.12 -17.57
CA ARG A 262 -20.14 -6.90 -18.81
C ARG A 262 -19.24 -6.60 -20.00
N GLN A 263 -18.24 -5.74 -19.82
CA GLN A 263 -17.27 -5.43 -20.87
C GLN A 263 -16.45 -6.68 -21.27
N GLN A 264 -16.02 -7.49 -20.29
CA GLN A 264 -15.28 -8.72 -20.57
C GLN A 264 -16.12 -9.75 -21.35
N GLU A 265 -17.41 -9.88 -21.01
CA GLU A 265 -18.33 -10.74 -21.73
C GLU A 265 -18.53 -10.29 -23.18
N LEU A 266 -18.77 -9.00 -23.40
CA LEU A 266 -18.88 -8.44 -24.75
C LEU A 266 -17.62 -8.69 -25.59
N VAL A 267 -16.44 -8.49 -24.99
CA VAL A 267 -15.16 -8.76 -25.65
C VAL A 267 -15.01 -10.25 -25.97
N ARG A 268 -15.44 -11.14 -25.08
CA ARG A 268 -15.42 -12.60 -25.30
C ARG A 268 -16.32 -12.99 -26.46
N ASP A 269 -17.55 -12.48 -26.50
CA ASP A 269 -18.50 -12.75 -27.57
C ASP A 269 -18.01 -12.22 -28.92
N MET A 270 -17.45 -11.00 -28.94
CA MET A 270 -16.89 -10.41 -30.16
C MET A 270 -15.73 -11.26 -30.71
N LYS A 271 -14.83 -11.74 -29.83
CA LYS A 271 -13.75 -12.65 -30.22
C LYS A 271 -14.30 -13.97 -30.76
N GLY A 272 -15.35 -14.51 -30.16
CA GLY A 272 -16.04 -15.71 -30.63
C GLY A 272 -16.56 -15.56 -32.06
N ARG A 273 -17.32 -14.49 -32.33
CA ARG A 273 -17.83 -14.19 -33.68
C ARG A 273 -16.72 -13.98 -34.70
N LEU A 274 -15.65 -13.29 -34.33
CA LEU A 274 -14.52 -13.08 -35.22
C LEU A 274 -13.85 -14.40 -35.61
N LEU A 275 -13.67 -15.32 -34.66
CA LEU A 275 -13.11 -16.66 -34.95
C LEU A 275 -14.03 -17.48 -35.86
N GLU A 276 -15.35 -17.37 -35.68
CA GLU A 276 -16.33 -18.03 -36.55
C GLU A 276 -16.27 -17.49 -37.99
N LEU A 277 -16.27 -16.16 -38.15
CA LEU A 277 -16.11 -15.52 -39.46
C LEU A 277 -14.78 -15.87 -40.14
N LEU A 278 -13.69 -15.99 -39.36
CA LEU A 278 -12.39 -16.41 -39.90
C LEU A 278 -12.44 -17.85 -40.43
N ARG A 279 -13.09 -18.77 -39.70
CA ARG A 279 -13.27 -20.16 -40.15
C ARG A 279 -14.12 -20.25 -41.41
N GLU A 280 -15.22 -19.50 -41.48
CA GLU A 280 -16.06 -19.42 -42.68
C GLU A 280 -15.27 -18.88 -43.88
N LYS A 281 -14.51 -17.81 -43.67
CA LYS A 281 -13.63 -17.22 -44.68
C LYS A 281 -12.59 -18.23 -45.17
N ASP A 282 -11.94 -18.98 -44.27
CA ASP A 282 -10.95 -20.00 -44.65
C ASP A 282 -11.59 -21.17 -45.42
N ALA A 283 -12.80 -21.61 -45.03
CA ALA A 283 -13.56 -22.63 -45.74
C ALA A 283 -13.97 -22.18 -47.16
N LEU A 284 -14.35 -20.90 -47.31
CA LEU A 284 -14.65 -20.31 -48.62
C LEU A 284 -13.38 -20.23 -49.48
N TRP A 285 -12.27 -19.77 -48.92
CA TRP A 285 -10.98 -19.71 -49.64
C TRP A 285 -10.55 -21.10 -50.14
N GLN A 286 -10.62 -22.13 -49.30
CA GLN A 286 -10.31 -23.51 -49.72
C GLN A 286 -11.18 -23.99 -50.88
N LYS A 287 -12.48 -23.62 -50.89
CA LYS A 287 -13.37 -23.92 -52.02
C LYS A 287 -12.95 -23.18 -53.29
N THR A 288 -12.49 -21.93 -53.19
CA THR A 288 -11.99 -21.17 -54.34
C THR A 288 -10.69 -21.74 -54.91
N GLU A 289 -9.75 -22.18 -54.07
CA GLU A 289 -8.50 -22.82 -54.55
C GLU A 289 -8.75 -24.18 -55.21
N GLY A 290 -9.73 -24.95 -54.71
CA GLY A 290 -10.14 -26.22 -55.33
C GLY A 290 -10.75 -26.07 -56.73
N ILE A 291 -11.31 -24.89 -57.04
CA ILE A 291 -11.87 -24.58 -58.37
C ILE A 291 -10.75 -24.20 -59.36
N ASP A 292 -9.71 -23.51 -58.90
CA ASP A 292 -8.60 -23.04 -59.76
C ASP A 292 -7.66 -24.19 -60.22
N LEU A 293 -7.60 -25.28 -59.44
CA LEU A 293 -6.81 -26.48 -59.77
C LEU A 293 -7.48 -27.41 -60.80
N GLN A 294 -8.74 -27.17 -61.15
CA GLN A 294 -9.52 -28.04 -62.05
C GLN A 294 -9.40 -27.66 -63.54
N MET A 295 -8.42 -26.82 -63.90
CA MET A 295 -8.01 -26.58 -65.28
C MET A 295 -6.64 -27.22 -65.54
N PRO A 296 -6.56 -28.36 -66.27
CA PRO A 296 -5.28 -28.92 -66.66
C PRO A 296 -4.67 -28.04 -67.75
N SER A 297 -3.81 -27.10 -67.35
CA SER A 297 -2.93 -26.42 -68.28
C SER A 297 -1.86 -27.41 -68.75
N THR A 298 -2.04 -27.93 -69.97
CA THR A 298 -1.05 -28.70 -70.74
C THR A 298 0.10 -27.83 -71.24
N ALA A 299 0.67 -26.98 -70.38
CA ALA A 299 1.83 -26.16 -70.71
C ALA A 299 3.13 -26.86 -70.25
N PRO A 300 4.07 -27.18 -71.17
CA PRO A 300 5.37 -27.77 -70.83
C PRO A 300 6.16 -26.86 -69.87
N ARG A 301 6.59 -27.41 -68.72
CA ARG A 301 7.22 -26.66 -67.61
C ARG A 301 8.66 -26.17 -67.88
N ASP A 302 9.24 -26.42 -69.04
CA ASP A 302 10.65 -26.10 -69.33
C ASP A 302 10.89 -24.80 -70.11
N VAL A 303 9.86 -24.00 -70.39
CA VAL A 303 9.99 -22.78 -71.23
C VAL A 303 10.38 -21.52 -70.42
N GLY A 304 10.53 -21.64 -69.10
CA GLY A 304 10.63 -20.51 -68.16
C GLY A 304 12.01 -20.19 -67.56
N LEU A 305 13.04 -21.01 -67.80
CA LEU A 305 14.33 -20.87 -67.12
C LEU A 305 15.40 -20.19 -68.00
N CYS A 306 16.26 -19.39 -67.38
CA CYS A 306 17.47 -18.92 -68.04
C CYS A 306 18.43 -20.10 -68.27
N ALA A 307 18.82 -20.33 -69.52
CA ALA A 307 19.75 -21.39 -69.96
C ALA A 307 21.19 -21.27 -69.39
N ARG A 308 21.45 -20.32 -68.47
CA ARG A 308 22.77 -20.12 -67.87
C ARG A 308 22.74 -20.08 -66.35
N CYS A 309 21.85 -19.29 -65.76
CA CYS A 309 21.73 -19.23 -64.30
C CYS A 309 20.63 -20.11 -63.73
N HIS A 310 19.85 -20.80 -64.59
CA HIS A 310 18.75 -21.68 -64.21
C HIS A 310 17.71 -21.04 -63.28
N LYS A 311 17.62 -19.70 -63.28
CA LYS A 311 16.58 -18.96 -62.56
C LYS A 311 15.36 -18.78 -63.46
N ASP A 312 14.18 -18.86 -62.86
CA ASP A 312 12.92 -18.54 -63.52
C ASP A 312 12.90 -17.09 -64.01
N PHE A 313 12.45 -16.92 -65.25
CA PHE A 313 12.03 -15.62 -65.76
C PHE A 313 10.76 -15.21 -65.00
N ARG A 314 10.92 -14.40 -63.95
CA ARG A 314 9.80 -13.72 -63.27
C ARG A 314 8.94 -12.99 -64.31
N LEU A 315 7.65 -12.78 -64.03
CA LEU A 315 6.65 -12.18 -64.95
C LEU A 315 7.13 -10.90 -65.67
N LEU A 316 8.02 -10.10 -65.05
CA LEU A 316 8.55 -8.84 -65.62
C LEU A 316 9.96 -8.97 -66.22
N SER A 317 10.57 -10.15 -66.21
CA SER A 317 11.93 -10.38 -66.73
C SER A 317 11.90 -10.57 -68.25
N ARG A 318 12.56 -9.67 -68.96
CA ARG A 318 12.75 -9.81 -70.42
C ARG A 318 13.59 -11.04 -70.74
N ARG A 319 13.14 -11.83 -71.72
CA ARG A 319 13.80 -13.05 -72.20
C ARG A 319 14.56 -12.73 -73.50
N TYR A 320 15.87 -12.95 -73.51
CA TYR A 320 16.69 -12.75 -74.71
C TYR A 320 17.08 -14.10 -75.31
N SER A 321 17.05 -14.22 -76.63
CA SER A 321 17.59 -15.40 -77.34
C SER A 321 19.05 -15.16 -77.70
N CYS A 322 19.94 -16.07 -77.30
CA CYS A 322 21.33 -16.06 -77.77
C CYS A 322 21.37 -16.32 -79.27
N ARG A 323 22.04 -15.47 -80.05
CA ARG A 323 22.17 -15.68 -81.50
C ARG A 323 22.91 -16.96 -81.89
N LEU A 324 23.82 -17.44 -81.04
CA LEU A 324 24.71 -18.57 -81.36
C LEU A 324 24.12 -19.91 -80.94
N CYS A 325 23.67 -20.05 -79.69
CA CYS A 325 23.11 -21.31 -79.18
C CYS A 325 21.58 -21.32 -79.09
N GLN A 326 20.89 -20.24 -79.49
CA GLN A 326 19.43 -20.06 -79.45
C GLN A 326 18.77 -20.13 -78.05
N GLY A 327 19.54 -20.45 -77.00
CA GLY A 327 19.05 -20.53 -75.63
C GLY A 327 18.50 -19.21 -75.08
N LYS A 328 17.44 -19.30 -74.28
CA LYS A 328 16.84 -18.15 -73.58
C LYS A 328 17.70 -17.75 -72.38
N VAL A 329 18.14 -16.50 -72.32
CA VAL A 329 18.98 -15.97 -71.25
C VAL A 329 18.40 -14.68 -70.66
N CYS A 330 18.65 -14.44 -69.38
CA CYS A 330 18.29 -13.18 -68.72
C CYS A 330 19.24 -12.06 -69.13
N HIS A 331 18.86 -10.82 -68.83
CA HIS A 331 19.68 -9.65 -69.12
C HIS A 331 21.12 -9.81 -68.62
N THR A 332 21.29 -10.26 -67.37
CA THR A 332 22.60 -10.47 -66.72
C THR A 332 23.44 -11.56 -67.37
N CYS A 333 22.82 -12.57 -67.98
CA CYS A 333 23.52 -13.66 -68.66
C CYS A 333 23.70 -13.42 -70.17
N SER A 334 23.36 -12.23 -70.66
CA SER A 334 23.47 -11.82 -72.06
C SER A 334 24.37 -10.60 -72.22
N VAL A 335 25.11 -10.55 -73.33
CA VAL A 335 25.90 -9.40 -73.77
C VAL A 335 25.27 -8.86 -75.05
N ASP A 336 25.10 -7.54 -75.12
CA ASP A 336 24.59 -6.85 -76.30
C ASP A 336 25.74 -6.54 -77.26
N VAL A 337 25.69 -7.12 -78.46
CA VAL A 337 26.71 -6.95 -79.50
C VAL A 337 26.23 -5.93 -80.55
N GLY A 338 25.35 -5.01 -80.13
CA GLY A 338 24.83 -3.92 -80.96
C GLY A 338 24.02 -4.45 -82.16
N LYS A 339 24.43 -4.10 -83.39
CA LYS A 339 23.75 -4.53 -84.63
C LYS A 339 23.69 -6.06 -84.79
N GLN A 340 24.52 -6.81 -84.08
CA GLN A 340 24.58 -8.27 -84.18
C GLN A 340 23.61 -9.01 -83.24
N GLY A 341 22.85 -8.29 -82.41
CA GLY A 341 21.95 -8.86 -81.41
C GLY A 341 22.65 -9.26 -80.12
N ARG A 342 21.98 -10.06 -79.28
CA ARG A 342 22.50 -10.52 -77.98
C ARG A 342 23.04 -11.93 -78.03
N CYS A 343 24.15 -12.15 -77.33
CA CYS A 343 24.77 -13.47 -77.13
C CYS A 343 24.78 -13.81 -75.64
N CYS A 344 24.73 -15.09 -75.28
CA CYS A 344 25.00 -15.50 -73.90
C CYS A 344 26.49 -15.31 -73.59
N LEU A 345 26.83 -15.13 -72.31
CA LEU A 345 28.21 -14.89 -71.87
C LEU A 345 29.21 -15.94 -72.38
N LEU A 346 28.82 -17.22 -72.43
CA LEU A 346 29.68 -18.29 -72.94
C LEU A 346 29.99 -18.15 -74.43
N CYS A 347 28.96 -17.95 -75.24
CA CYS A 347 29.13 -17.81 -76.68
C CYS A 347 29.86 -16.50 -77.04
N TYR A 348 29.70 -15.45 -76.24
CA TYR A 348 30.47 -14.22 -76.38
C TYR A 348 31.96 -14.45 -76.10
N GLN A 349 32.30 -15.13 -74.99
CA GLN A 349 33.69 -15.45 -74.63
C GLN A 349 34.37 -16.37 -75.65
N GLN A 350 33.70 -17.43 -76.11
CA GLN A 350 34.24 -18.35 -77.12
C GLN A 350 34.57 -17.64 -78.43
N ARG A 351 33.72 -16.70 -78.87
CA ARG A 351 33.99 -15.94 -80.10
C ARG A 351 35.14 -14.94 -79.91
N HIS A 352 35.24 -14.30 -78.75
CA HIS A 352 36.31 -13.34 -78.49
C HIS A 352 37.69 -14.00 -78.45
N GLN A 353 37.76 -15.24 -77.98
CA GLN A 353 38.99 -16.05 -78.00
C GLN A 353 39.39 -16.53 -79.40
N GLN A 354 38.45 -16.54 -80.37
CA GLN A 354 38.73 -16.87 -81.78
C GLN A 354 39.05 -15.64 -82.64
N ALA A 355 38.87 -14.43 -82.09
CA ALA A 355 39.08 -13.16 -82.80
C ALA A 355 40.37 -12.41 -82.37
N THR A 356 41.11 -12.98 -81.42
CA THR A 356 42.50 -12.64 -81.06
C THR A 356 43.40 -13.76 -81.53
#